data_AF-A0A349M6I4-F1
#
_entry.id   AF-A0A349M6I4-F1
#
_cell.length_a   1.000
_cell.length_b   1.000
_cell.length_c   1.000
_cell.angle_alpha   90.00
_cell.angle_beta   90.00
_cell.angle_gamma   90.00
#
_symmetry.space_group_name_H-M   'P 1'
#
loop_
_entity.id
_entity.type
_entity.pdbx_description
1 polymer ?
#
loop_
_entity_poly.entity_id
_entity_poly.type
_entity_poly.pdbx_seq_one_letter_code
_entity_poly.pdbx_strand_id
1 'polypeptide(L)'
;FEQFDGFFKLAPLNQEAYKGRKASYQALLGMEQVQQHQIVKQADVLMLLTVQNQQFDLKTKRVNWDYYYPITDHDYGSSLTPALHTILACELGLVDTAYALFIKGALVDLENLRGNTPEGIHDACSGAVWQAAILGFAGLRLTDEGCTTNPTWPDGWTRLAFHCYHKGELLSIDLHKE
;
A
#
# COMPACT_ATOMS: atom_id res chain seq x y z
N PHE A 1 -3.31 16.77 1.40
CA PHE A 1 -2.65 17.05 2.68
C PHE A 1 -1.18 17.27 2.42
N GLU A 2 -0.59 18.27 3.06
CA GLU A 2 0.86 18.38 3.11
C GLU A 2 1.39 17.35 4.14
N GLN A 3 2.47 16.65 3.84
CA GLN A 3 3.00 15.58 4.71
C GLN A 3 3.49 16.15 6.05
N PHE A 4 4.14 17.30 5.99
CA PHE A 4 4.54 18.13 7.13
C PHE A 4 4.73 19.57 6.65
N ASP A 5 4.73 20.53 7.57
CA ASP A 5 4.86 21.95 7.26
C ASP A 5 6.09 22.23 6.36
N GLY A 6 5.83 22.68 5.13
CA GLY A 6 6.87 23.02 4.16
C GLY A 6 7.34 21.88 3.26
N PHE A 7 6.76 20.67 3.35
CA PHE A 7 7.07 19.58 2.43
C PHE A 7 6.89 19.97 0.96
N PHE A 8 5.84 20.72 0.63
CA PHE A 8 5.60 21.17 -0.75
C PHE A 8 6.62 22.21 -1.24
N LYS A 9 7.44 22.76 -0.35
CA LYS A 9 8.53 23.69 -0.70
C LYS A 9 9.84 22.97 -1.02
N LEU A 10 9.94 21.66 -0.75
CA LEU A 10 11.11 20.85 -1.10
C LEU A 10 11.22 20.69 -2.62
N ALA A 11 12.44 20.42 -3.08
CA ALA A 11 12.68 20.21 -4.51
C ALA A 11 12.13 18.84 -4.97
N PRO A 12 11.57 18.71 -6.17
CA PRO A 12 11.28 17.39 -6.72
C PRO A 12 12.58 16.62 -6.98
N LEU A 13 12.64 15.34 -6.64
CA LEU A 13 13.77 14.49 -7.01
C LEU A 13 13.64 14.06 -8.47
N ASN A 14 14.71 14.23 -9.27
CA ASN A 14 14.76 13.65 -10.62
C ASN A 14 14.93 12.12 -10.54
N GLN A 15 13.82 11.40 -10.40
CA GLN A 15 13.81 9.94 -10.25
C GLN A 15 14.36 9.20 -11.49
N GLU A 16 14.26 9.78 -12.69
CA GLU A 16 14.80 9.17 -13.91
C GLU A 16 16.32 9.02 -13.88
N ALA A 17 17.03 9.92 -13.19
CA ALA A 17 18.48 9.80 -12.99
C ALA A 17 18.89 8.56 -12.17
N TYR A 18 17.92 7.93 -11.48
CA TYR A 18 18.11 6.74 -10.64
C TYR A 18 17.38 5.52 -11.19
N LYS A 19 16.96 5.54 -12.46
CA LYS A 19 16.31 4.41 -13.11
C LYS A 19 17.23 3.18 -13.08
N GLY A 20 16.70 2.04 -12.64
CA GLY A 20 17.47 0.80 -12.51
C GLY A 20 18.35 0.73 -11.25
N ARG A 21 18.17 1.65 -10.29
CA ARG A 21 18.81 1.55 -8.97
C ARG A 21 18.53 0.21 -8.31
N LYS A 22 19.45 -0.20 -7.44
CA LYS A 22 19.37 -1.43 -6.62
C LYS A 22 19.37 -1.15 -5.12
N ALA A 23 19.10 0.09 -4.73
CA ALA A 23 19.13 0.56 -3.36
C ALA A 23 18.11 1.68 -3.16
N SER A 24 17.77 1.96 -1.90
CA SER A 24 16.87 3.04 -1.52
C SER A 24 17.46 4.40 -1.86
N TYR A 25 16.61 5.41 -2.08
CA TYR A 25 17.09 6.78 -2.28
C TYR A 25 17.94 7.26 -1.09
N GLN A 26 17.60 6.86 0.14
CA GLN A 26 18.39 7.18 1.33
C GLN A 26 19.79 6.56 1.29
N ALA A 27 19.93 5.32 0.80
CA ALA A 27 21.22 4.65 0.68
C ALA A 27 22.10 5.29 -0.40
N LEU A 28 21.50 5.80 -1.48
CA LEU A 28 22.23 6.43 -2.59
C LEU A 28 22.61 7.88 -2.31
N LEU A 29 21.72 8.63 -1.66
CA LEU A 29 21.85 10.08 -1.51
C LEU A 29 22.29 10.50 -0.12
N GLY A 30 22.07 9.67 0.89
CA GLY A 30 22.21 10.05 2.29
C GLY A 30 20.97 10.75 2.84
N MET A 31 20.91 10.88 4.17
CA MET A 31 19.74 11.44 4.87
C MET A 31 19.53 12.93 4.61
N GLU A 32 20.61 13.71 4.54
CA GLU A 32 20.53 15.16 4.34
C GLU A 32 19.92 15.49 2.97
N GLN A 33 20.32 14.76 1.94
CA GLN A 33 19.88 14.97 0.56
C GLN A 33 18.43 14.53 0.37
N VAL A 34 18.01 13.38 0.90
CA VAL A 34 16.60 12.96 0.78
C VAL A 34 15.65 13.91 1.52
N GLN A 35 16.07 14.51 2.64
CA GLN A 35 15.25 15.48 3.38
C GLN A 35 15.04 16.81 2.64
N GLN A 36 15.84 17.08 1.61
CA GLN A 36 15.68 18.27 0.76
C GLN A 36 14.72 18.04 -0.41
N HIS A 37 14.22 16.81 -0.59
CA HIS A 37 13.42 16.43 -1.75
C HIS A 37 12.03 15.90 -1.40
N GLN A 38 11.10 16.08 -2.33
CA GLN A 38 9.77 15.47 -2.31
C GLN A 38 9.86 13.98 -2.69
N ILE A 39 10.53 13.19 -1.86
CA ILE A 39 10.59 11.73 -2.00
C ILE A 39 10.23 11.08 -0.66
N VAL A 40 9.39 10.06 -0.72
CA VAL A 40 8.79 9.44 0.46
C VAL A 40 9.25 7.99 0.54
N LYS A 41 9.88 7.60 1.66
CA LYS A 41 10.38 6.23 1.85
C LYS A 41 9.25 5.20 1.93
N GLN A 42 8.13 5.56 2.53
CA GLN A 42 7.04 4.65 2.87
C GLN A 42 5.72 5.39 3.05
N ALA A 43 4.60 4.67 3.02
CA ALA A 43 3.28 5.26 3.21
C ALA A 43 3.22 6.20 4.43
N ASP A 44 2.76 7.43 4.20
CA ASP A 44 2.61 8.47 5.23
C ASP A 44 1.22 9.12 5.12
N VAL A 45 1.04 10.15 4.29
CA VAL A 45 -0.30 10.71 4.02
C VAL A 45 -1.25 9.64 3.47
N LEU A 46 -0.74 8.73 2.63
CA LEU A 46 -1.53 7.61 2.13
C LEU A 46 -1.81 6.55 3.22
N MET A 47 -0.96 6.41 4.24
CA MET A 47 -1.26 5.59 5.42
C MET A 47 -2.43 6.20 6.20
N LEU A 48 -2.41 7.52 6.47
CA LEU A 48 -3.50 8.22 7.14
C LEU A 48 -4.84 7.97 6.42
N LEU A 49 -4.86 8.17 5.10
CA LEU A 49 -6.05 8.00 4.28
C LEU A 49 -6.57 6.55 4.24
N THR A 50 -5.66 5.57 4.39
CA THR A 50 -5.99 4.14 4.40
C THR A 50 -6.56 3.71 5.75
N VAL A 51 -5.92 4.12 6.86
CA VAL A 51 -6.34 3.72 8.22
C VAL A 51 -7.60 4.47 8.64
N GLN A 52 -7.69 5.77 8.34
CA GLN A 52 -8.87 6.59 8.65
C GLN A 52 -9.84 6.63 7.45
N ASN A 53 -10.09 5.47 6.82
CA ASN A 53 -10.78 5.41 5.53
C ASN A 53 -12.17 6.07 5.53
N GLN A 54 -12.91 6.05 6.65
CA GLN A 54 -14.25 6.64 6.75
C GLN A 54 -14.22 8.16 6.93
N GLN A 55 -13.07 8.74 7.26
CA GLN A 55 -12.94 10.18 7.55
C GLN A 55 -12.73 11.03 6.29
N PHE A 56 -12.51 10.40 5.13
CA PHE A 56 -12.15 11.09 3.90
C PHE A 56 -12.93 10.58 2.69
N ASP A 57 -13.43 11.51 1.87
CA ASP A 57 -14.10 11.16 0.62
C ASP A 57 -13.11 10.63 -0.46
N LEU A 58 -13.65 9.94 -1.46
CA LEU A 58 -12.85 9.37 -2.56
C LEU A 58 -12.10 10.43 -3.37
N LYS A 59 -12.64 11.65 -3.48
CA LYS A 59 -11.98 12.75 -4.20
C LYS A 59 -10.70 13.18 -3.49
N THR A 60 -10.76 13.35 -2.18
CA THR A 60 -9.63 13.69 -1.31
C THR A 60 -8.59 12.59 -1.37
N LYS A 61 -9.02 11.34 -1.23
CA LYS A 61 -8.13 10.18 -1.39
C LYS A 61 -7.44 10.18 -2.75
N ARG A 62 -8.18 10.43 -3.83
CA ARG A 62 -7.64 10.44 -5.19
C ARG A 62 -6.60 11.53 -5.40
N VAL A 63 -6.88 12.76 -4.98
CA VAL A 63 -5.94 13.89 -5.10
C VAL A 63 -4.63 13.61 -4.37
N ASN A 64 -4.70 13.03 -3.16
CA ASN A 64 -3.50 12.67 -2.42
C ASN A 64 -2.77 11.47 -3.03
N TRP A 65 -3.50 10.46 -3.52
CA TRP A 65 -2.90 9.33 -4.24
C TRP A 65 -2.11 9.80 -5.44
N ASP A 66 -2.73 10.59 -6.33
CA ASP A 66 -2.09 11.08 -7.55
C ASP A 66 -0.84 11.91 -7.27
N TYR A 67 -0.76 12.55 -6.09
CA TYR A 67 0.41 13.30 -5.64
C TYR A 67 1.50 12.42 -4.99
N TYR A 68 1.14 11.61 -3.99
CA TYR A 68 2.12 10.89 -3.16
C TYR A 68 2.55 9.54 -3.74
N TYR A 69 1.68 8.88 -4.50
CA TYR A 69 2.02 7.57 -5.09
C TYR A 69 3.26 7.65 -5.99
N PRO A 70 3.39 8.62 -6.93
CA PRO A 70 4.55 8.69 -7.83
C PRO A 70 5.87 9.05 -7.13
N ILE A 71 5.82 9.63 -5.94
CA ILE A 71 7.01 10.05 -5.17
C ILE A 71 7.32 9.11 -3.99
N THR A 72 6.60 8.00 -3.86
CA THR A 72 6.88 7.01 -2.82
C THR A 72 7.80 5.91 -3.36
N ASP A 73 8.83 5.53 -2.60
CA ASP A 73 9.76 4.46 -2.97
C ASP A 73 9.15 3.07 -2.71
N HIS A 74 8.45 2.53 -3.70
CA HIS A 74 7.88 1.18 -3.62
C HIS A 74 8.89 0.05 -3.83
N ASP A 75 10.07 0.31 -4.40
CA ASP A 75 11.04 -0.73 -4.75
C ASP A 75 11.97 -1.07 -3.58
N TYR A 76 12.61 -0.06 -3.00
CA TYR A 76 13.66 -0.21 -1.99
C TYR A 76 13.42 0.61 -0.73
N GLY A 77 12.28 1.31 -0.65
CA GLY A 77 11.79 1.96 0.57
C GLY A 77 11.36 0.93 1.63
N SER A 78 10.24 1.15 2.30
CA SER A 78 9.73 0.12 3.23
C SER A 78 9.01 -1.01 2.51
N SER A 79 9.31 -2.27 2.87
CA SER A 79 8.64 -3.46 2.35
C SER A 79 7.13 -3.47 2.61
N LEU A 80 6.68 -2.81 3.68
CA LEU A 80 5.27 -2.65 4.04
C LEU A 80 4.44 -1.93 2.97
N THR A 81 5.05 -0.95 2.30
CA THR A 81 4.32 0.09 1.58
C THR A 81 3.54 -0.40 0.36
N PRO A 82 4.10 -1.27 -0.52
CA PRO A 82 3.35 -1.77 -1.66
C PRO A 82 2.06 -2.48 -1.25
N ALA A 83 2.16 -3.46 -0.33
CA ALA A 83 1.00 -4.20 0.15
C ALA A 83 -0.05 -3.26 0.78
N LEU A 84 0.36 -2.31 1.63
CA LEU A 84 -0.55 -1.35 2.24
C LEU A 84 -1.28 -0.47 1.19
N HIS A 85 -0.55 0.08 0.22
CA HIS A 85 -1.14 0.93 -0.83
C HIS A 85 -2.15 0.19 -1.71
N THR A 86 -2.11 -1.14 -1.76
CA THR A 86 -3.14 -1.96 -2.43
C THR A 86 -4.54 -1.63 -1.91
N ILE A 87 -4.69 -1.43 -0.60
CA ILE A 87 -5.99 -1.17 0.04
C ILE A 87 -6.61 0.11 -0.56
N LEU A 88 -5.83 1.19 -0.59
CA LEU A 88 -6.29 2.47 -1.15
C LEU A 88 -6.45 2.42 -2.67
N ALA A 89 -5.60 1.68 -3.38
CA ALA A 89 -5.76 1.47 -4.82
C ALA A 89 -7.08 0.77 -5.15
N CYS A 90 -7.48 -0.27 -4.40
CA CYS A 90 -8.78 -0.92 -4.54
C CYS A 90 -9.93 0.06 -4.29
N GLU A 91 -9.88 0.84 -3.21
CA GLU A 91 -10.91 1.87 -2.93
C GLU A 91 -11.06 2.90 -4.05
N LEU A 92 -9.95 3.22 -4.73
CA LEU A 92 -9.91 4.18 -5.84
C LEU A 92 -10.25 3.54 -7.21
N GLY A 93 -10.58 2.25 -7.25
CA GLY A 93 -10.87 1.53 -8.49
C GLY A 93 -9.65 1.30 -9.40
N LEU A 94 -8.44 1.41 -8.86
CA LEU A 94 -7.17 1.25 -9.58
C LEU A 94 -6.73 -0.22 -9.58
N VAL A 95 -7.55 -1.10 -10.17
CA VAL A 95 -7.43 -2.56 -10.05
C VAL A 95 -6.04 -3.09 -10.46
N ASP A 96 -5.53 -2.68 -11.62
CA ASP A 96 -4.23 -3.16 -12.12
C ASP A 96 -3.08 -2.71 -11.21
N THR A 97 -3.15 -1.46 -10.72
CA THR A 97 -2.15 -0.93 -9.80
C THR A 97 -2.22 -1.64 -8.44
N ALA A 98 -3.43 -1.90 -7.95
CA ALA A 98 -3.65 -2.66 -6.72
C ALA A 98 -3.03 -4.06 -6.83
N TYR A 99 -3.29 -4.77 -7.94
CA TYR A 99 -2.75 -6.10 -8.17
C TYR A 99 -1.21 -6.10 -8.27
N ALA A 100 -0.62 -5.17 -9.02
CA ALA A 100 0.83 -5.05 -9.13
C ALA A 100 1.50 -4.80 -7.76
N LEU A 101 0.92 -3.94 -6.93
CA LEU A 101 1.40 -3.65 -5.59
C LEU A 101 1.25 -4.83 -4.63
N PHE A 102 0.13 -5.54 -4.72
CA PHE A 102 -0.12 -6.75 -3.94
C PHE A 102 0.92 -7.83 -4.23
N ILE A 103 1.16 -8.13 -5.51
CA ILE A 103 2.15 -9.12 -5.93
C ILE A 103 3.55 -8.72 -5.49
N LYS A 104 3.92 -7.43 -5.62
CA LYS A 104 5.20 -6.92 -5.13
C LYS A 104 5.39 -7.15 -3.63
N GLY A 105 4.34 -6.97 -2.83
CA GLY A 105 4.38 -7.28 -1.39
C GLY A 105 4.43 -8.79 -1.11
N ALA A 106 3.60 -9.57 -1.78
CA ALA A 106 3.48 -11.01 -1.58
C ALA A 106 4.77 -11.77 -1.95
N LEU A 107 5.50 -11.28 -2.95
CA LEU A 107 6.73 -11.91 -3.44
C LEU A 107 8.01 -11.30 -2.84
N VAL A 108 7.91 -10.32 -1.94
CA VAL A 108 9.09 -9.59 -1.43
C VAL A 108 10.18 -10.52 -0.91
N ASP A 109 9.80 -11.52 -0.12
CA ASP A 109 10.72 -12.50 0.46
C ASP A 109 10.86 -13.75 -0.40
N LEU A 110 9.77 -14.20 -1.06
CA LEU A 110 9.79 -15.39 -1.90
C LEU A 110 10.73 -15.26 -3.10
N GLU A 111 10.85 -14.04 -3.64
CA GLU A 111 11.73 -13.73 -4.77
C GLU A 111 12.92 -12.85 -4.39
N ASN A 112 13.11 -12.58 -3.08
CA ASN A 112 14.17 -11.71 -2.57
C ASN A 112 14.27 -10.36 -3.32
N LEU A 113 13.11 -9.73 -3.58
CA LEU A 113 13.01 -8.55 -4.45
C LEU A 113 13.85 -7.35 -3.98
N ARG A 114 14.16 -7.33 -2.67
CA ARG A 114 14.95 -6.28 -2.01
C ARG A 114 16.40 -6.67 -1.74
N GLY A 115 16.78 -7.93 -2.00
CA GLY A 115 18.13 -8.45 -1.82
C GLY A 115 18.53 -8.75 -0.37
N ASN A 116 17.66 -8.50 0.60
CA ASN A 116 17.94 -8.57 2.04
C ASN A 116 17.09 -9.63 2.78
N THR A 117 16.34 -10.50 2.10
CA THR A 117 15.63 -11.62 2.74
C THR A 117 16.55 -12.55 3.57
N PRO A 118 17.83 -12.77 3.21
CA PRO A 118 18.74 -13.53 4.08
C PRO A 118 18.97 -12.91 5.47
N GLU A 119 18.65 -11.62 5.66
CA GLU A 119 18.73 -10.95 6.96
C GLU A 119 17.50 -11.22 7.85
N GLY A 120 16.42 -11.75 7.27
CA GLY A 120 15.17 -12.05 7.96
C GLY A 120 13.95 -11.81 7.07
N ILE A 121 12.81 -12.36 7.49
CA ILE A 121 11.53 -12.13 6.81
C ILE A 121 11.01 -10.72 7.11
N HIS A 122 10.28 -10.13 6.16
CA HIS A 122 9.66 -8.82 6.34
C HIS A 122 8.30 -8.98 7.03
N ASP A 123 8.28 -9.24 8.34
CA ASP A 123 7.06 -9.53 9.13
C ASP A 123 5.91 -8.54 8.91
N ALA A 124 6.22 -7.24 8.93
CA ALA A 124 5.22 -6.19 8.70
C ALA A 124 4.61 -6.27 7.29
N CYS A 125 5.41 -6.65 6.29
CA CYS A 125 4.92 -6.88 4.93
C CYS A 125 3.99 -8.09 4.88
N SER A 126 4.33 -9.20 5.52
CA SER A 126 3.48 -10.38 5.60
C SER A 126 2.08 -10.05 6.16
N GLY A 127 2.03 -9.25 7.22
CA GLY A 127 0.75 -8.75 7.77
C GLY A 127 0.01 -7.82 6.81
N ALA A 128 0.71 -6.96 6.07
CA ALA A 128 0.09 -6.08 5.09
C ALA A 128 -0.42 -6.81 3.84
N VAL A 129 0.20 -7.91 3.43
CA VAL A 129 -0.28 -8.75 2.32
C VAL A 129 -1.64 -9.35 2.68
N TRP A 130 -1.81 -9.85 3.91
CA TRP A 130 -3.10 -10.32 4.40
C TRP A 130 -4.14 -9.19 4.42
N GLN A 131 -3.77 -8.00 4.92
CA GLN A 131 -4.65 -6.84 4.93
C GLN A 131 -5.03 -6.38 3.51
N ALA A 132 -4.11 -6.44 2.55
CA ALA A 132 -4.38 -6.11 1.15
C ALA A 132 -5.43 -7.04 0.54
N ALA A 133 -5.35 -8.34 0.82
CA ALA A 133 -6.36 -9.31 0.38
C ALA A 133 -7.74 -9.00 0.98
N ILE A 134 -7.81 -8.71 2.28
CA ILE A 134 -9.09 -8.65 3.00
C ILE A 134 -9.67 -7.23 3.05
N LEU A 135 -8.88 -6.24 3.45
CA LEU A 135 -9.33 -4.85 3.53
C LEU A 135 -9.30 -4.16 2.16
N GLY A 136 -8.43 -4.61 1.26
CA GLY A 136 -8.35 -4.14 -0.13
C GLY A 136 -9.29 -4.93 -1.05
N PHE A 137 -8.88 -6.12 -1.50
CA PHE A 137 -9.62 -6.87 -2.52
C PHE A 137 -10.98 -7.38 -2.06
N ALA A 138 -11.17 -7.85 -0.83
CA ALA A 138 -12.52 -8.16 -0.35
C ALA A 138 -13.33 -6.90 0.01
N GLY A 139 -12.66 -5.76 0.18
CA GLY A 139 -13.27 -4.53 0.64
C GLY A 139 -13.92 -4.66 2.01
N LEU A 140 -13.41 -5.55 2.89
CA LEU A 140 -14.01 -5.81 4.19
C LEU A 140 -14.02 -4.55 5.05
N ARG A 141 -15.20 -4.15 5.54
CA ARG A 141 -15.35 -3.11 6.55
C ARG A 141 -16.20 -3.64 7.70
N LEU A 142 -15.68 -3.49 8.91
CA LEU A 142 -16.38 -3.82 10.15
C LEU A 142 -16.91 -2.52 10.75
N THR A 143 -18.22 -2.44 10.96
CA THR A 143 -18.92 -1.32 11.59
C THR A 143 -19.68 -1.83 12.81
N ASP A 144 -20.24 -0.93 13.60
CA ASP A 144 -21.12 -1.32 14.71
C ASP A 144 -22.38 -2.05 14.24
N GLU A 145 -22.81 -1.78 13.01
CA GLU A 145 -23.97 -2.39 12.35
C GLU A 145 -23.67 -3.76 11.75
N GLY A 146 -22.39 -4.13 11.63
CA GLY A 146 -21.97 -5.46 11.17
C GLY A 146 -20.78 -5.45 10.21
N CYS A 147 -20.82 -6.36 9.25
CA CYS A 147 -19.75 -6.59 8.28
C CYS A 147 -20.25 -6.27 6.87
N THR A 148 -19.49 -5.47 6.12
CA THR A 148 -19.76 -5.18 4.71
C THR A 148 -18.54 -5.52 3.86
N THR A 149 -18.77 -5.85 2.58
CA THR A 149 -17.74 -6.14 1.59
C THR A 149 -18.04 -5.39 0.30
N ASN A 150 -16.99 -5.02 -0.43
CA ASN A 150 -17.08 -4.40 -1.75
C ASN A 150 -15.91 -4.92 -2.59
N PRO A 151 -16.03 -6.13 -3.17
CA PRO A 151 -14.88 -6.81 -3.73
C PRO A 151 -14.34 -6.12 -4.98
N THR A 152 -13.02 -6.02 -5.06
CA THR A 152 -12.26 -5.68 -6.26
C THR A 152 -11.68 -6.95 -6.86
N TRP A 153 -11.99 -7.21 -8.13
CA TRP A 153 -11.61 -8.45 -8.81
C TRP A 153 -10.48 -8.22 -9.81
N PRO A 154 -9.21 -8.47 -9.45
CA PRO A 154 -8.14 -8.50 -10.44
C PRO A 154 -8.35 -9.63 -11.44
N ASP A 155 -7.65 -9.54 -12.57
CA ASP A 155 -7.78 -10.53 -13.64
C ASP A 155 -7.45 -11.94 -13.16
N GLY A 156 -8.26 -12.90 -13.61
CA GLY A 156 -8.16 -14.32 -13.24
C GLY A 156 -8.76 -14.71 -11.89
N TRP A 157 -9.09 -13.76 -11.00
CA TRP A 157 -9.76 -14.10 -9.74
C TRP A 157 -11.25 -14.35 -9.96
N THR A 158 -11.75 -15.46 -9.42
CA THR A 158 -13.17 -15.86 -9.49
C THR A 158 -13.83 -16.02 -8.13
N ARG A 159 -13.02 -16.16 -7.07
CA ARG A 159 -13.48 -16.37 -5.70
C ARG A 159 -12.46 -15.83 -4.70
N LEU A 160 -12.95 -15.26 -3.61
CA LEU A 160 -12.14 -14.87 -2.46
C LEU A 160 -12.88 -15.29 -1.18
N ALA A 161 -12.29 -16.22 -0.44
CA ALA A 161 -12.89 -16.77 0.77
C ALA A 161 -11.90 -16.73 1.93
N PHE A 162 -12.37 -16.31 3.11
CA PHE A 162 -11.55 -16.20 4.31
C PHE A 162 -12.41 -16.22 5.58
N HIS A 163 -11.74 -16.35 6.72
CA HIS A 163 -12.37 -16.23 8.03
C HIS A 163 -11.74 -15.10 8.82
N CYS A 164 -12.54 -14.44 9.66
CA CYS A 164 -12.03 -13.47 10.63
C CYS A 164 -12.88 -13.51 11.91
N TYR A 165 -12.34 -13.01 13.02
CA TYR A 165 -13.10 -12.84 14.25
C TYR A 165 -13.54 -11.39 14.40
N HIS A 166 -14.82 -11.18 14.72
CA HIS A 166 -15.35 -9.87 15.06
C HIS A 166 -16.21 -9.99 16.32
N LYS A 167 -15.90 -9.19 17.35
CA LYS A 167 -16.61 -9.21 18.65
C LYS A 167 -16.72 -10.62 19.27
N GLY A 168 -15.70 -11.45 19.06
CA GLY A 168 -15.63 -12.84 19.57
C GLY A 168 -16.29 -13.89 18.70
N GLU A 169 -16.98 -13.51 17.63
CA GLU A 169 -17.66 -14.43 16.72
C GLU A 169 -16.81 -14.69 15.46
N LEU A 170 -16.81 -15.96 15.00
CA LEU A 170 -16.15 -16.35 13.76
C LEU A 170 -17.04 -15.99 12.57
N LEU A 171 -16.58 -15.07 11.73
CA LEU A 171 -17.20 -14.72 10.46
C LEU A 171 -16.57 -15.56 9.35
N SER A 172 -17.42 -16.17 8.52
CA SER A 172 -17.02 -16.88 7.30
C SER A 172 -17.47 -16.06 6.10
N ILE A 173 -16.52 -15.57 5.30
CA ILE A 173 -16.78 -14.75 4.12
C ILE A 173 -16.40 -15.55 2.88
N ASP A 174 -17.33 -15.64 1.93
CA ASP A 174 -17.15 -16.36 0.66
C ASP A 174 -17.71 -15.52 -0.48
N LEU A 175 -16.82 -14.84 -1.21
CA LEU A 175 -17.17 -13.92 -2.29
C LEU A 175 -16.89 -14.60 -3.63
N HIS A 176 -17.83 -14.49 -4.56
CA HIS A 176 -17.71 -14.99 -5.92
C HIS A 176 -17.84 -13.83 -6.92
N LYS A 177 -17.05 -13.87 -7.99
CA LYS A 177 -17.20 -12.96 -9.13
C LYS A 177 -18.40 -13.43 -9.95
N GLU A 178 -19.40 -12.57 -10.11
CA GLU A 178 -20.57 -12.81 -10.97
C GLU A 178 -20.18 -12.98 -12.45
#